data_AF-A0A972VTU0-F1
#
_entry.id   AF-A0A972VTU0-F1
#
_cell.length_a   1.000
_cell.length_b   1.000
_cell.length_c   1.000
_cell.angle_alpha   90.00
_cell.angle_beta   90.00
_cell.angle_gamma   90.00
#
_symmetry.space_group_name_H-M   'P 1'
#
loop_
_entity.id
_entity.type
_entity.pdbx_description
1 polymer ?
#
loop_
_entity_poly.entity_id
_entity_poly.type
_entity_poly.pdbx_seq_one_letter_code
_entity_poly.pdbx_strand_id
1 'polypeptide(L)'
;MKKTVLQWIFQSTIWCYLCLSSSVFANGQETDMTSNWDEVQKDTLSILADPDNWGQYGCGELLHVLFPGLIIYATTNNEKMVGSLMAMYQTAMQICPVPERRNFYTELKNVVIDIPPAPNVFMPFLLVESDRPIVAEATIDFAMMAGRVEDGLIPVEQLFGFLSDGLAANPGALYGGLIFLGDPRVVRIIWGYRYQLSDEEISEAARSRTVYPTVDAFDFWLRWAEDLATQGETESGRFGSVVSAMAMIIRDDSVNSFSKANRRFGYVHSKDKAVIEMETFETYTRKEYGGSILDRLYALERVEAPPKLTSDVILRFGYEPKAPFSQQYRDAYDAQ
;
A
#
# COMPACT_ATOMS: atom_id res chain seq x y z
N MET A 1 -33.96 1.08 -17.17
CA MET A 1 -33.54 -0.33 -17.24
C MET A 1 -32.10 -0.53 -16.76
N LYS A 2 -31.07 0.06 -17.39
CA LYS A 2 -29.64 -0.15 -17.01
C LYS A 2 -29.28 0.22 -15.55
N LYS A 3 -29.76 1.36 -15.03
CA LYS A 3 -29.56 1.77 -13.62
C LYS A 3 -30.14 0.78 -12.59
N THR A 4 -31.25 0.12 -12.92
CA THR A 4 -31.94 -0.81 -12.02
C THR A 4 -31.18 -2.14 -11.90
N VAL A 5 -30.60 -2.62 -12.99
CA VAL A 5 -29.78 -3.84 -13.03
C VAL A 5 -28.48 -3.66 -12.26
N LEU A 6 -27.79 -2.54 -12.45
CA LEU A 6 -26.53 -2.26 -11.75
C LEU A 6 -26.74 -2.09 -10.23
N GLN A 7 -27.78 -1.37 -9.81
CA GLN A 7 -28.08 -1.20 -8.39
C GLN A 7 -28.45 -2.53 -7.70
N TRP A 8 -29.10 -3.43 -8.44
CA TRP A 8 -29.46 -4.77 -7.98
C TRP A 8 -28.24 -5.71 -7.88
N ILE A 9 -27.29 -5.65 -8.84
CA ILE A 9 -26.05 -6.44 -8.81
C ILE A 9 -25.25 -6.18 -7.53
N PHE A 10 -25.09 -4.93 -7.12
CA PHE A 10 -24.28 -4.56 -5.96
C PHE A 10 -24.91 -4.95 -4.62
N GLN A 11 -26.21 -4.69 -4.45
CA GLN A 11 -26.93 -5.12 -3.24
C GLN A 11 -26.95 -6.64 -3.12
N SER A 12 -27.13 -7.36 -4.23
CA SER A 12 -27.13 -8.82 -4.25
C SER A 12 -25.74 -9.42 -4.01
N THR A 13 -24.67 -8.82 -4.57
CA THR A 13 -23.29 -9.29 -4.36
C THR A 13 -22.88 -9.15 -2.90
N ILE A 14 -23.08 -7.99 -2.29
CA ILE A 14 -22.72 -7.76 -0.89
C ILE A 14 -23.54 -8.67 0.03
N TRP A 15 -24.83 -8.83 -0.24
CA TRP A 15 -25.71 -9.65 0.61
C TRP A 15 -25.46 -11.15 0.46
N CYS A 16 -25.28 -11.67 -0.76
CA CYS A 16 -24.94 -13.07 -0.99
C CYS A 16 -23.58 -13.44 -0.38
N TYR A 17 -22.57 -12.57 -0.47
CA TYR A 17 -21.27 -12.84 0.11
C TYR A 17 -21.27 -12.77 1.64
N LEU A 18 -21.97 -11.80 2.25
CA LEU A 18 -22.14 -11.74 3.71
C LEU A 18 -22.91 -12.96 4.25
N CYS A 19 -23.84 -13.53 3.47
CA CYS A 19 -24.54 -14.78 3.81
C CYS A 19 -23.68 -16.04 3.63
N LEU A 20 -22.70 -16.04 2.72
CA LEU A 20 -21.76 -17.17 2.52
C LEU A 20 -20.60 -17.15 3.53
N SER A 21 -20.18 -15.98 4.03
CA SER A 21 -19.10 -15.85 5.03
C SER A 21 -19.56 -16.04 6.48
N SER A 22 -20.86 -15.93 6.74
CA SER A 22 -21.44 -16.25 8.05
C SER A 22 -21.82 -17.73 8.10
N SER A 23 -21.19 -18.49 8.99
CA SER A 23 -21.57 -19.87 9.35
C SER A 23 -22.92 -19.94 10.10
N VAL A 24 -23.88 -19.09 9.73
CA VAL A 24 -25.21 -18.95 10.33
C VAL A 24 -26.25 -19.43 9.32
N PHE A 25 -26.07 -20.63 8.80
CA PHE A 25 -27.16 -21.38 8.17
C PHE A 25 -27.12 -22.84 8.61
N ALA A 26 -27.52 -23.05 9.87
CA ALA A 26 -27.94 -24.36 10.35
C ALA A 26 -29.42 -24.66 10.03
N ASN A 27 -30.14 -23.78 9.31
CA ASN A 27 -31.57 -23.94 9.03
C ASN A 27 -31.91 -23.71 7.54
N GLY A 28 -31.70 -24.73 6.72
CA GLY A 28 -32.69 -25.27 5.78
C GLY A 28 -33.43 -24.38 4.75
N GLN A 29 -32.93 -23.21 4.35
CA GLN A 29 -33.44 -22.48 3.17
C GLN A 29 -32.28 -22.09 2.24
N GLU A 30 -31.92 -23.02 1.35
CA GLU A 30 -30.73 -22.94 0.49
C GLU A 30 -31.07 -22.66 -1.00
N THR A 31 -32.31 -22.29 -1.33
CA THR A 31 -32.82 -22.42 -2.72
C THR A 31 -33.17 -21.13 -3.48
N ASP A 32 -32.85 -19.94 -2.96
CA ASP A 32 -33.14 -18.67 -3.69
C ASP A 32 -31.93 -17.71 -3.82
N MET A 33 -30.77 -18.04 -3.23
CA MET A 33 -29.60 -17.15 -3.20
C MET A 33 -28.52 -17.48 -4.23
N THR A 34 -28.41 -18.74 -4.65
CA THR A 34 -27.41 -19.17 -5.66
C THR A 34 -27.81 -18.74 -7.07
N SER A 35 -29.11 -18.72 -7.38
CA SER A 35 -29.65 -18.26 -8.66
C SER A 35 -29.32 -16.79 -8.96
N ASN A 36 -29.33 -15.94 -7.93
CA ASN A 36 -29.02 -14.52 -8.03
C ASN A 36 -27.52 -14.28 -8.33
N TRP A 37 -26.63 -15.05 -7.69
CA TRP A 37 -25.19 -14.93 -7.95
C TRP A 37 -24.79 -15.39 -9.36
N ASP A 38 -25.41 -16.45 -9.88
CA ASP A 38 -25.17 -16.92 -11.24
C ASP A 38 -25.56 -15.86 -12.29
N GLU A 39 -26.65 -15.13 -12.07
CA GLU A 39 -27.09 -14.03 -12.92
C GLU A 39 -26.12 -12.84 -12.86
N VAL A 40 -25.71 -12.45 -11.64
CA VAL A 40 -24.70 -11.40 -11.44
C VAL A 40 -23.38 -11.75 -12.14
N GLN A 41 -22.91 -12.99 -12.00
CA GLN A 41 -21.68 -13.45 -12.62
C GLN A 41 -21.80 -13.43 -14.14
N LYS A 42 -22.91 -13.92 -14.69
CA LYS A 42 -23.15 -13.93 -16.14
C LYS A 42 -23.18 -12.51 -16.72
N ASP A 43 -23.90 -11.60 -16.08
CA ASP A 43 -24.00 -10.20 -16.53
C ASP A 43 -22.65 -9.50 -16.44
N THR A 44 -21.93 -9.67 -15.33
CA THR A 44 -20.59 -9.12 -15.12
C THR A 44 -19.62 -9.59 -16.20
N LEU A 45 -19.57 -10.90 -16.45
CA LEU A 45 -18.69 -11.48 -17.47
C LEU A 45 -19.08 -11.03 -18.89
N SER A 46 -20.38 -10.86 -19.17
CA SER A 46 -20.86 -10.34 -20.45
C SER A 46 -20.40 -8.90 -20.68
N ILE A 47 -20.44 -8.04 -19.65
CA ILE A 47 -20.01 -6.64 -19.77
C ILE A 47 -18.48 -6.55 -19.88
N LEU A 48 -17.73 -7.35 -19.10
CA LEU A 48 -16.27 -7.42 -19.19
C LEU A 48 -15.75 -7.94 -20.55
N ALA A 49 -16.57 -8.69 -21.27
CA ALA A 49 -16.25 -9.20 -22.61
C ALA A 49 -16.50 -8.19 -23.73
N ASP A 50 -17.06 -7.01 -23.44
CA ASP A 50 -17.51 -6.03 -24.43
C ASP A 50 -16.89 -4.63 -24.19
N PRO A 51 -15.58 -4.46 -24.44
CA PRO A 51 -14.87 -3.23 -24.16
C PRO A 51 -15.32 -2.02 -24.99
N ASP A 52 -15.81 -2.25 -26.20
CA ASP A 52 -16.29 -1.19 -27.10
C ASP A 52 -17.47 -0.42 -26.50
N ASN A 53 -18.18 -1.07 -25.57
CA ASN A 53 -19.35 -0.52 -24.91
C ASN A 53 -19.05 0.14 -23.56
N TRP A 54 -17.80 0.16 -23.08
CA TRP A 54 -17.48 0.70 -21.76
C TRP A 54 -17.64 2.22 -21.66
N GLY A 55 -17.39 2.94 -22.75
CA GLY A 55 -17.47 4.41 -22.80
C GLY A 55 -18.88 4.97 -22.56
N GLN A 56 -19.90 4.12 -22.55
CA GLN A 56 -21.28 4.52 -22.25
C GLN A 56 -21.60 4.54 -20.74
N TYR A 57 -20.76 3.93 -19.90
CA TYR A 57 -20.99 3.82 -18.46
C TYR A 57 -20.36 4.99 -17.70
N GLY A 58 -21.08 5.48 -16.70
CA GLY A 58 -20.54 6.44 -15.74
C GLY A 58 -19.58 5.78 -14.73
N CYS A 59 -18.87 6.60 -13.96
CA CYS A 59 -17.92 6.14 -12.95
C CYS A 59 -18.50 5.04 -12.02
N GLY A 60 -19.64 5.32 -11.37
CA GLY A 60 -20.25 4.36 -10.44
C GLY A 60 -20.71 3.06 -11.11
N GLU A 61 -21.09 3.12 -12.40
CA GLU A 61 -21.53 1.94 -13.15
C GLU A 61 -20.35 1.02 -13.49
N LEU A 62 -19.20 1.58 -13.88
CA LEU A 62 -17.97 0.81 -14.09
C LEU A 62 -17.49 0.17 -12.79
N LEU A 63 -17.44 0.93 -11.69
CA LEU A 63 -17.03 0.40 -10.39
C LEU A 63 -17.96 -0.72 -9.89
N HIS A 64 -19.28 -0.60 -10.16
CA HIS A 64 -20.26 -1.65 -9.87
C HIS A 64 -20.04 -2.95 -10.64
N VAL A 65 -19.53 -2.89 -11.87
CA VAL A 65 -19.19 -4.09 -12.66
C VAL A 65 -17.84 -4.65 -12.23
N LEU A 66 -16.87 -3.78 -11.96
CA LEU A 66 -15.55 -4.17 -11.47
C LEU A 66 -15.62 -4.90 -10.14
N PHE A 67 -16.50 -4.51 -9.23
CA PHE A 67 -16.62 -5.14 -7.91
C PHE A 67 -16.82 -6.67 -7.99
N PRO A 68 -17.94 -7.20 -8.54
CA PRO A 68 -18.12 -8.65 -8.69
C PRO A 68 -17.08 -9.26 -9.63
N GLY A 69 -16.61 -8.53 -10.65
CA GLY A 69 -15.58 -9.02 -11.58
C GLY A 69 -14.28 -9.37 -10.88
N LEU A 70 -13.83 -8.50 -9.96
CA LEU A 70 -12.64 -8.72 -9.15
C LEU A 70 -12.83 -9.86 -8.16
N ILE A 71 -14.00 -9.97 -7.53
CA ILE A 71 -14.31 -11.09 -6.63
C ILE A 71 -14.33 -12.44 -7.37
N ILE A 72 -14.93 -12.49 -8.57
CA ILE A 72 -14.93 -13.68 -9.44
C ILE A 72 -13.50 -14.05 -9.81
N TYR A 73 -12.68 -13.08 -10.22
CA TYR A 73 -11.28 -13.34 -10.56
C TYR A 73 -10.50 -13.85 -9.35
N ALA A 74 -10.65 -13.19 -8.20
CA ALA A 74 -9.96 -13.54 -6.97
C ALA A 74 -10.29 -14.97 -6.49
N THR A 75 -11.53 -15.43 -6.70
CA THR A 75 -11.98 -16.77 -6.30
C THR A 75 -11.68 -17.87 -7.35
N THR A 76 -11.66 -17.52 -8.63
CA THR A 76 -11.47 -18.49 -9.73
C THR A 76 -10.06 -18.55 -10.29
N ASN A 77 -9.24 -17.52 -10.05
CA ASN A 77 -7.95 -17.29 -10.70
C ASN A 77 -8.01 -17.41 -12.23
N ASN A 78 -9.13 -17.02 -12.85
CA ASN A 78 -9.28 -17.08 -14.30
C ASN A 78 -8.45 -15.98 -14.98
N GLU A 79 -7.24 -16.34 -15.42
CA GLU A 79 -6.29 -15.43 -16.09
C GLU A 79 -6.87 -14.70 -17.31
N LYS A 80 -7.87 -15.29 -17.99
CA LYS A 80 -8.52 -14.66 -19.14
C LYS A 80 -9.24 -13.35 -18.77
N MET A 81 -9.58 -13.15 -17.50
CA MET A 81 -10.23 -11.94 -17.01
C MET A 81 -9.24 -10.80 -16.76
N VAL A 82 -7.95 -11.09 -16.58
CA VAL A 82 -6.94 -10.09 -16.18
C VAL A 82 -6.93 -8.92 -17.15
N GLY A 83 -6.83 -9.18 -18.45
CA GLY A 83 -6.82 -8.13 -19.47
C GLY A 83 -8.06 -7.21 -19.40
N SER A 84 -9.25 -7.80 -19.33
CA SER A 84 -10.51 -7.03 -19.24
C SER A 84 -10.63 -6.25 -17.94
N LEU A 85 -10.26 -6.83 -16.80
CA LEU A 85 -10.34 -6.17 -15.48
C LEU A 85 -9.38 -4.98 -15.40
N MET A 86 -8.14 -5.15 -15.87
CA MET A 86 -7.16 -4.06 -15.94
C MET A 86 -7.64 -2.93 -16.84
N ALA A 87 -8.11 -3.26 -18.05
CA ALA A 87 -8.56 -2.27 -19.02
C ALA A 87 -9.84 -1.55 -18.56
N MET A 88 -10.78 -2.24 -17.90
CA MET A 88 -11.98 -1.60 -17.35
C MET A 88 -11.62 -0.69 -16.17
N TYR A 89 -10.68 -1.10 -15.31
CA TYR A 89 -10.21 -0.24 -14.22
C TYR A 89 -9.45 0.99 -14.74
N GLN A 90 -8.63 0.84 -15.78
CA GLN A 90 -8.03 1.97 -16.51
C GLN A 90 -9.09 2.95 -17.02
N THR A 91 -10.17 2.42 -17.61
CA THR A 91 -11.29 3.22 -18.10
C THR A 91 -11.98 3.96 -16.95
N ALA A 92 -12.20 3.28 -15.82
CA ALA A 92 -12.74 3.88 -14.62
C ALA A 92 -11.83 5.01 -14.10
N MET A 93 -10.51 4.86 -14.10
CA MET A 93 -9.57 5.89 -13.66
C MET A 93 -9.64 7.19 -14.48
N GLN A 94 -10.02 7.11 -15.75
CA GLN A 94 -10.16 8.29 -16.61
C GLN A 94 -11.38 9.15 -16.26
N ILE A 95 -12.40 8.56 -15.64
CA ILE A 95 -13.69 9.24 -15.36
C ILE A 95 -14.04 9.32 -13.87
N CYS A 96 -13.44 8.47 -13.03
CA CYS A 96 -13.64 8.44 -11.60
C CYS A 96 -12.58 9.28 -10.89
N PRO A 97 -12.99 10.30 -10.11
CA PRO A 97 -12.07 11.02 -9.25
C PRO A 97 -11.47 10.10 -8.16
N VAL A 98 -10.32 10.50 -7.62
CA VAL A 98 -9.56 9.71 -6.63
C VAL A 98 -10.40 9.32 -5.40
N PRO A 99 -11.24 10.19 -4.80
CA PRO A 99 -12.08 9.81 -3.66
C PRO A 99 -12.99 8.60 -3.94
N GLU A 100 -13.63 8.54 -5.11
CA GLU A 100 -14.50 7.42 -5.49
C GLU A 100 -13.69 6.13 -5.67
N ARG A 101 -12.49 6.20 -6.26
CA ARG A 101 -11.61 5.04 -6.40
C ARG A 101 -11.12 4.52 -5.05
N ARG A 102 -10.81 5.41 -4.10
CA ARG A 102 -10.45 5.04 -2.73
C ARG A 102 -11.60 4.40 -1.98
N ASN A 103 -12.83 4.90 -2.16
CA ASN A 103 -14.01 4.29 -1.56
C ASN A 103 -14.23 2.87 -2.11
N PHE A 104 -14.14 2.71 -3.43
CA PHE A 104 -14.21 1.40 -4.08
C PHE A 104 -13.13 0.43 -3.57
N TYR A 105 -11.88 0.87 -3.46
CA TYR A 105 -10.80 0.08 -2.87
C TYR A 105 -11.14 -0.37 -1.44
N THR A 106 -11.59 0.57 -0.60
CA THR A 106 -11.96 0.28 0.80
C THR A 106 -13.11 -0.71 0.90
N GLU A 107 -14.15 -0.55 0.07
CA GLU A 107 -15.29 -1.48 0.03
C GLU A 107 -14.85 -2.90 -0.37
N LEU A 108 -14.02 -3.00 -1.40
CA LEU A 108 -13.47 -4.27 -1.87
C LEU A 108 -12.63 -4.94 -0.78
N LYS A 109 -11.71 -4.18 -0.17
CA LYS A 109 -10.88 -4.60 0.97
C LYS A 109 -11.72 -5.20 2.10
N ASN A 110 -12.79 -4.52 2.49
CA ASN A 110 -13.66 -4.97 3.58
C ASN A 110 -14.36 -6.30 3.27
N VAL A 111 -14.72 -6.56 2.01
CA VAL A 111 -15.34 -7.83 1.62
C VAL A 111 -14.30 -8.95 1.51
N VAL A 112 -13.11 -8.66 0.99
CA VAL A 112 -12.11 -9.72 0.74
C VAL A 112 -11.47 -10.24 2.02
N ILE A 113 -11.54 -9.50 3.14
CA ILE A 113 -11.11 -9.97 4.46
C ILE A 113 -11.89 -11.24 4.89
N ASP A 114 -13.14 -11.37 4.47
CA ASP A 114 -14.04 -12.45 4.90
C ASP A 114 -14.08 -13.66 3.94
N ILE A 115 -13.36 -13.61 2.81
CA ILE A 115 -13.31 -14.72 1.83
C ILE A 115 -11.95 -15.44 1.88
N PRO A 116 -11.78 -16.63 1.26
CA PRO A 116 -10.48 -17.29 1.20
C PRO A 116 -9.37 -16.37 0.64
N PRO A 117 -8.09 -16.58 1.02
CA PRO A 117 -6.99 -15.71 0.61
C PRO A 117 -6.97 -15.47 -0.90
N ALA A 118 -7.13 -14.21 -1.30
CA ALA A 118 -7.30 -13.83 -2.69
C ALA A 118 -6.57 -12.51 -3.02
N PRO A 119 -5.24 -12.45 -2.87
CA PRO A 119 -4.45 -11.23 -3.03
C PRO A 119 -4.56 -10.64 -4.44
N ASN A 120 -4.85 -11.49 -5.43
CA ASN A 120 -5.05 -11.12 -6.83
C ASN A 120 -6.15 -10.07 -7.06
N VAL A 121 -7.07 -9.91 -6.11
CA VAL A 121 -8.09 -8.86 -6.14
C VAL A 121 -7.48 -7.44 -6.17
N PHE A 122 -6.27 -7.28 -5.63
CA PHE A 122 -5.58 -5.99 -5.55
C PHE A 122 -4.75 -5.66 -6.80
N MET A 123 -4.61 -6.59 -7.74
CA MET A 123 -3.74 -6.43 -8.92
C MET A 123 -4.03 -5.15 -9.73
N PRO A 124 -5.29 -4.74 -9.99
CA PRO A 124 -5.53 -3.49 -10.72
C PRO A 124 -4.98 -2.26 -9.99
N PHE A 125 -5.05 -2.25 -8.66
CA PHE A 125 -4.53 -1.16 -7.84
C PHE A 125 -3.00 -1.16 -7.77
N LEU A 126 -2.35 -2.30 -8.01
CA LEU A 126 -0.89 -2.40 -8.05
C LEU A 126 -0.31 -2.05 -9.43
N LEU A 127 -0.97 -2.53 -10.48
CA LEU A 127 -0.43 -2.45 -11.83
C LEU A 127 -0.89 -1.22 -12.61
N VAL A 128 -2.00 -0.62 -12.22
CA VAL A 128 -2.66 0.42 -13.03
C VAL A 128 -2.89 1.72 -12.26
N GLU A 129 -3.24 1.66 -10.97
CA GLU A 129 -3.52 2.86 -10.18
C GLU A 129 -2.29 3.77 -10.08
N SER A 130 -2.55 5.07 -10.19
CA SER A 130 -1.53 6.12 -10.09
C SER A 130 -1.57 6.85 -8.75
N ASP A 131 -2.69 6.83 -8.02
CA ASP A 131 -2.81 7.44 -6.70
C ASP A 131 -1.97 6.68 -5.66
N ARG A 132 -0.89 7.31 -5.21
CA ARG A 132 0.06 6.71 -4.28
C ARG A 132 -0.56 6.09 -3.03
N PRO A 133 -1.46 6.76 -2.30
CA PRO A 133 -2.06 6.15 -1.12
C PRO A 133 -2.77 4.83 -1.42
N ILE A 134 -3.51 4.73 -2.54
CA ILE A 134 -4.18 3.48 -2.93
C ILE A 134 -3.14 2.40 -3.27
N VAL A 135 -2.12 2.73 -4.08
CA VAL A 135 -1.08 1.76 -4.48
C VAL A 135 -0.27 1.26 -3.27
N ALA A 136 0.13 2.16 -2.38
CA ALA A 136 0.89 1.82 -1.18
C ALA A 136 0.07 0.93 -0.23
N GLU A 137 -1.23 1.22 -0.06
CA GLU A 137 -2.13 0.38 0.75
C GLU A 137 -2.38 -0.98 0.08
N ALA A 138 -2.61 -1.01 -1.23
CA ALA A 138 -2.76 -2.23 -2.01
C ALA A 138 -1.53 -3.14 -1.93
N THR A 139 -0.33 -2.55 -1.87
CA THR A 139 0.93 -3.29 -1.69
C THR A 139 0.95 -4.01 -0.35
N ILE A 140 0.55 -3.32 0.72
CA ILE A 140 0.50 -3.90 2.06
C ILE A 140 -0.59 -4.98 2.12
N ASP A 141 -1.79 -4.71 1.62
CA ASP A 141 -2.92 -5.64 1.67
C ASP A 141 -2.65 -6.89 0.82
N PHE A 142 -2.05 -6.75 -0.37
CA PHE A 142 -1.64 -7.89 -1.20
C PHE A 142 -0.68 -8.83 -0.44
N ALA A 143 0.35 -8.27 0.21
CA ALA A 143 1.30 -9.07 0.97
C ALA A 143 0.65 -9.76 2.18
N MET A 144 -0.30 -9.08 2.83
CA MET A 144 -0.94 -9.58 4.06
C MET A 144 -2.07 -10.58 3.80
N MET A 145 -2.77 -10.48 2.67
CA MET A 145 -3.93 -11.31 2.30
C MET A 145 -3.59 -12.51 1.39
N ALA A 146 -2.32 -12.73 1.09
CA ALA A 146 -1.93 -13.95 0.40
C ALA A 146 -2.26 -15.21 1.22
N GLY A 147 -2.29 -16.39 0.61
CA GLY A 147 -2.40 -17.63 1.38
C GLY A 147 -1.22 -17.79 2.35
N ARG A 148 -1.40 -18.52 3.45
CA ARG A 148 -0.28 -18.89 4.33
C ARG A 148 0.72 -19.72 3.52
N VAL A 149 1.94 -19.21 3.40
CA VAL A 149 3.08 -19.91 2.80
C VAL A 149 4.09 -20.24 3.90
N GLU A 150 4.74 -21.41 3.86
CA GLU A 150 5.75 -21.82 4.84
C GLU A 150 6.88 -20.78 5.00
N ASP A 151 7.37 -20.21 3.90
CA ASP A 151 8.41 -19.17 3.90
C ASP A 151 7.86 -17.73 4.02
N GLY A 152 6.55 -17.54 3.91
CA GLY A 152 5.83 -16.28 4.08
C GLY A 152 6.16 -15.13 3.09
N LEU A 153 7.29 -15.19 2.37
CA LEU A 153 7.78 -14.06 1.55
C LEU A 153 7.37 -14.12 0.07
N ILE A 154 6.81 -15.23 -0.42
CA ILE A 154 6.36 -15.34 -1.82
C ILE A 154 5.52 -14.14 -2.30
N PRO A 155 4.55 -13.60 -1.54
CA PRO A 155 3.77 -12.45 -1.97
C PRO A 155 4.62 -11.18 -2.13
N VAL A 156 5.63 -11.02 -1.27
CA VAL A 156 6.59 -9.92 -1.34
C VAL A 156 7.50 -10.09 -2.56
N GLU A 157 7.94 -11.32 -2.85
CA GLU A 157 8.73 -11.63 -4.04
C GLU A 157 7.95 -11.36 -5.33
N GLN A 158 6.63 -11.62 -5.33
CA GLN A 158 5.75 -11.27 -6.45
C GLN A 158 5.64 -9.75 -6.65
N LEU A 159 5.41 -9.00 -5.56
CA LEU A 159 5.38 -7.53 -5.61
C LEU A 159 6.72 -6.96 -6.08
N PHE A 160 7.83 -7.54 -5.62
CA PHE A 160 9.16 -7.19 -6.09
C PHE A 160 9.34 -7.51 -7.58
N GLY A 161 8.81 -8.64 -8.04
CA GLY A 161 8.73 -9.01 -9.46
C GLY A 161 8.05 -7.92 -10.29
N PHE A 162 6.84 -7.49 -9.89
CA PHE A 162 6.11 -6.42 -10.59
C PHE A 162 6.90 -5.12 -10.67
N LEU A 163 7.63 -4.79 -9.61
CA LEU A 163 8.49 -3.62 -9.59
C LEU A 163 9.67 -3.79 -10.55
N SER A 164 10.40 -4.90 -10.46
CA SER A 164 11.60 -5.16 -11.27
C SER A 164 11.32 -5.35 -12.76
N ASP A 165 10.13 -5.84 -13.10
CA ASP A 165 9.66 -6.02 -14.48
C ASP A 165 9.04 -4.74 -15.06
N GLY A 166 8.95 -3.66 -14.28
CA GLY A 166 8.37 -2.38 -14.72
C GLY A 166 6.86 -2.45 -14.99
N LEU A 167 6.15 -3.33 -14.29
CA LEU A 167 4.71 -3.55 -14.50
C LEU A 167 3.83 -2.60 -13.68
N ALA A 168 4.35 -1.98 -12.63
CA ALA A 168 3.61 -1.05 -11.78
C ALA A 168 3.49 0.33 -12.43
N ALA A 169 2.27 0.86 -12.53
CA ALA A 169 2.03 2.23 -13.00
C ALA A 169 2.60 3.31 -12.05
N ASN A 170 2.71 3.00 -10.75
CA ASN A 170 3.36 3.86 -9.76
C ASN A 170 4.39 3.05 -8.95
N PRO A 171 5.59 2.82 -9.52
CA PRO A 171 6.63 1.99 -8.90
C PRO A 171 7.17 2.60 -7.59
N GLY A 172 7.22 3.93 -7.48
CA GLY A 172 7.60 4.61 -6.24
C GLY A 172 6.62 4.34 -5.09
N ALA A 173 5.31 4.41 -5.35
CA ALA A 173 4.30 4.10 -4.33
C ALA A 173 4.33 2.63 -3.90
N LEU A 174 4.50 1.69 -4.85
CA LEU A 174 4.66 0.27 -4.57
C LEU A 174 5.90 0.03 -3.70
N TYR A 175 7.04 0.61 -4.07
CA TYR A 175 8.27 0.51 -3.30
C TYR A 175 8.13 1.09 -1.89
N GLY A 176 7.46 2.24 -1.76
CA GLY A 176 7.10 2.82 -0.47
C GLY A 176 6.25 1.88 0.38
N GLY A 177 5.24 1.24 -0.22
CA GLY A 177 4.42 0.21 0.44
C GLY A 177 5.24 -0.98 0.96
N LEU A 178 6.22 -1.45 0.18
CA LEU A 178 7.14 -2.51 0.59
C LEU A 178 8.03 -2.10 1.77
N ILE A 179 8.54 -0.86 1.79
CA ILE A 179 9.28 -0.32 2.94
C ILE A 179 8.36 -0.29 4.18
N PHE A 180 7.11 0.15 4.01
CA PHE A 180 6.15 0.30 5.11
C PHE A 180 5.52 -0.99 5.61
N LEU A 181 5.77 -2.13 4.94
CA LEU A 181 5.62 -3.42 5.61
C LEU A 181 6.49 -3.48 6.88
N GLY A 182 7.66 -2.83 6.88
CA GLY A 182 8.46 -2.66 8.09
C GLY A 182 9.03 -3.97 8.64
N ASP A 183 9.12 -4.99 7.79
CA ASP A 183 9.69 -6.28 8.13
C ASP A 183 11.17 -6.32 7.65
N PRO A 184 12.12 -6.68 8.52
CA PRO A 184 13.55 -6.71 8.18
C PRO A 184 13.90 -7.65 7.04
N ARG A 185 13.09 -8.69 6.78
CA ARG A 185 13.30 -9.61 5.66
C ARG A 185 12.92 -8.94 4.35
N VAL A 186 11.83 -8.18 4.32
CA VAL A 186 11.37 -7.42 3.15
C VAL A 186 12.35 -6.29 2.82
N VAL A 187 12.70 -5.48 3.82
CA VAL A 187 13.69 -4.39 3.68
C VAL A 187 14.98 -4.88 3.03
N ARG A 188 15.45 -6.07 3.40
CA ARG A 188 16.66 -6.68 2.83
C ARG A 188 16.52 -7.05 1.36
N ILE A 189 15.37 -7.56 0.94
CA ILE A 189 15.10 -7.92 -0.46
C ILE A 189 15.12 -6.65 -1.32
N ILE A 190 14.39 -5.62 -0.88
CA ILE A 190 14.19 -4.42 -1.69
C ILE A 190 15.41 -3.48 -1.69
N TRP A 191 16.30 -3.58 -0.69
CA TRP A 191 17.45 -2.69 -0.52
C TRP A 191 18.26 -2.49 -1.81
N GLY A 192 18.57 -3.58 -2.53
CA GLY A 192 19.38 -3.52 -3.75
C GLY A 192 18.71 -2.74 -4.90
N TYR A 193 17.38 -2.68 -4.91
CA TYR A 193 16.61 -2.03 -5.97
C TYR A 193 16.57 -0.50 -5.84
N ARG A 194 16.92 0.05 -4.67
CA ARG A 194 16.93 1.51 -4.42
C ARG A 194 17.71 2.32 -5.46
N TYR A 195 18.73 1.73 -6.07
CA TYR A 195 19.56 2.36 -7.10
C TYR A 195 18.91 2.42 -8.49
N GLN A 196 17.84 1.64 -8.71
CA GLN A 196 17.10 1.62 -9.98
C GLN A 196 15.98 2.66 -10.01
N LEU A 197 15.65 3.25 -8.86
CA LEU A 197 14.57 4.23 -8.76
C LEU A 197 15.00 5.60 -9.31
N SER A 198 14.08 6.25 -10.02
CA SER A 198 14.22 7.66 -10.40
C SER A 198 14.01 8.60 -9.21
N ASP A 199 14.39 9.87 -9.36
CA ASP A 199 14.20 10.90 -8.34
C ASP A 199 12.72 11.07 -8.00
N GLU A 200 11.85 11.03 -9.01
CA GLU A 200 10.40 11.10 -8.87
C GLU A 200 9.87 9.90 -8.09
N GLU A 201 10.35 8.69 -8.39
CA GLU A 201 9.93 7.46 -7.71
C GLU A 201 10.40 7.42 -6.25
N ILE A 202 11.63 7.90 -5.97
CA ILE A 202 12.14 8.08 -4.61
C ILE A 202 11.25 9.07 -3.85
N SER A 203 10.92 10.19 -4.50
CA SER A 203 10.05 11.22 -3.94
C SER A 203 8.64 10.67 -3.64
N GLU A 204 8.12 9.82 -4.52
CA GLU A 204 6.81 9.19 -4.35
C GLU A 204 6.84 8.16 -3.21
N ALA A 205 7.85 7.30 -3.17
CA ALA A 205 8.07 6.34 -2.09
C ALA A 205 8.20 7.03 -0.72
N ALA A 206 8.96 8.13 -0.66
CA ALA A 206 9.17 8.90 0.57
C ALA A 206 7.85 9.43 1.15
N ARG A 207 6.89 9.80 0.28
CA ARG A 207 5.60 10.34 0.71
C ARG A 207 4.58 9.26 1.06
N SER A 208 4.83 7.97 0.80
CA SER A 208 3.97 6.90 1.26
C SER A 208 3.86 6.94 2.80
N ARG A 209 2.75 6.47 3.35
CA ARG A 209 2.44 6.64 4.78
C ARG A 209 2.12 5.30 5.43
N THR A 210 2.44 5.22 6.71
CA THR A 210 1.97 4.18 7.63
C THR A 210 1.52 4.84 8.92
N VAL A 211 0.48 4.30 9.54
CA VAL A 211 0.08 4.68 10.90
C VAL A 211 0.86 3.90 11.97
N TYR A 212 1.63 2.89 11.55
CA TYR A 212 2.46 2.05 12.40
C TYR A 212 3.93 2.18 11.97
N PRO A 213 4.67 3.17 12.49
CA PRO A 213 6.10 3.31 12.20
C PRO A 213 6.88 2.12 12.78
N THR A 214 7.79 1.58 11.99
CA THR A 214 8.69 0.49 12.41
C THR A 214 10.12 0.95 12.42
N VAL A 215 10.93 0.31 13.26
CA VAL A 215 12.38 0.55 13.30
C VAL A 215 13.00 0.26 11.94
N ASP A 216 12.64 -0.86 11.30
CA ASP A 216 13.22 -1.28 10.03
C ASP A 216 12.86 -0.35 8.85
N ALA A 217 11.63 0.19 8.81
CA ALA A 217 11.26 1.18 7.80
C ALA A 217 12.02 2.50 7.99
N PHE A 218 12.20 2.95 9.24
CA PHE A 218 12.98 4.16 9.51
C PHE A 218 14.46 3.96 9.20
N ASP A 219 15.03 2.85 9.67
CA ASP A 219 16.45 2.53 9.48
C ASP A 219 16.79 2.32 7.99
N PHE A 220 15.85 1.85 7.18
CA PHE A 220 15.98 1.83 5.72
C PHE A 220 16.32 3.22 5.17
N TRP A 221 15.51 4.24 5.47
CA TRP A 221 15.74 5.60 5.00
C TRP A 221 17.02 6.20 5.59
N LEU A 222 17.30 5.94 6.87
CA LEU A 222 18.51 6.41 7.52
C LEU A 222 19.78 5.85 6.85
N ARG A 223 19.84 4.54 6.61
CA ARG A 223 20.96 3.91 5.89
C ARG A 223 21.10 4.44 4.47
N TRP A 224 19.98 4.72 3.80
CA TRP A 224 20.04 5.26 2.45
C TRP A 224 20.60 6.69 2.43
N ALA A 225 20.24 7.51 3.42
CA ALA A 225 20.84 8.84 3.57
C ALA A 225 22.36 8.73 3.84
N GLU A 226 22.79 7.79 4.69
CA GLU A 226 24.22 7.53 4.97
C GLU A 226 25.00 7.10 3.72
N ASP A 227 24.41 6.24 2.89
CA ASP A 227 25.00 5.81 1.62
C ASP A 227 25.16 6.98 0.64
N LEU A 228 24.12 7.81 0.48
CA LEU A 228 24.15 8.99 -0.38
C LEU A 228 25.17 10.02 0.14
N ALA A 229 25.24 10.22 1.46
CA ALA A 229 26.22 11.09 2.07
C ALA A 229 27.66 10.62 1.82
N THR A 230 27.90 9.30 1.90
CA THR A 230 29.20 8.70 1.60
C THR A 230 29.59 8.87 0.12
N GLN A 231 28.60 8.92 -0.78
CA GLN A 231 28.79 9.18 -2.20
C GLN A 231 28.94 10.68 -2.53
N GLY A 232 28.79 11.56 -1.54
CA GLY A 232 28.86 13.02 -1.73
C GLY A 232 27.59 13.64 -2.32
N GLU A 233 26.45 12.93 -2.29
CA GLU A 233 25.18 13.38 -2.88
C GLU A 233 24.29 14.18 -1.89
N THR A 234 24.86 14.81 -0.87
CA THR A 234 24.10 15.50 0.19
C THR A 234 23.37 16.77 -0.28
N GLU A 235 23.67 17.27 -1.47
CA GLU A 235 22.99 18.41 -2.12
C GLU A 235 21.90 17.97 -3.11
N SER A 236 21.70 16.67 -3.31
CA SER A 236 20.76 16.13 -4.30
C SER A 236 19.30 16.19 -3.83
N GLY A 237 18.37 16.29 -4.78
CA GLY A 237 16.94 16.13 -4.51
C GLY A 237 16.59 14.73 -3.96
N ARG A 238 17.40 13.72 -4.30
CA ARG A 238 17.31 12.35 -3.75
C ARG A 238 17.58 12.33 -2.26
N PHE A 239 18.69 12.92 -1.82
CA PHE A 239 19.04 13.01 -0.41
C PHE A 239 17.94 13.72 0.37
N GLY A 240 17.48 14.87 -0.13
CA GLY A 240 16.36 15.59 0.47
C GLY A 240 15.08 14.76 0.59
N SER A 241 14.74 13.99 -0.45
CA SER A 241 13.56 13.10 -0.43
C SER A 241 13.70 11.98 0.61
N VAL A 242 14.86 11.33 0.68
CA VAL A 242 15.17 10.28 1.67
C VAL A 242 15.10 10.82 3.10
N VAL A 243 15.68 11.99 3.38
CA VAL A 243 15.62 12.60 4.71
C VAL A 243 14.19 13.03 5.06
N SER A 244 13.44 13.55 4.08
CA SER A 244 12.04 13.92 4.30
C SER A 244 11.16 12.72 4.68
N ALA A 245 11.45 11.53 4.15
CA ALA A 245 10.76 10.30 4.53
C ALA A 245 10.86 10.03 6.03
N MET A 246 12.05 10.18 6.60
CA MET A 246 12.27 10.03 8.05
C MET A 246 11.43 11.01 8.87
N ALA A 247 11.40 12.29 8.46
CA ALA A 247 10.58 13.30 9.13
C ALA A 247 9.07 12.97 9.05
N MET A 248 8.61 12.46 7.90
CA MET A 248 7.21 12.06 7.70
C MET A 248 6.82 10.86 8.56
N ILE A 249 7.69 9.86 8.71
CA ILE A 249 7.45 8.70 9.58
C ILE A 249 7.19 9.16 11.02
N ILE A 250 8.00 10.08 11.54
CA ILE A 250 7.84 10.57 12.92
C ILE A 250 6.61 11.48 13.05
N ARG A 251 6.27 12.24 12.00
CA ARG A 251 5.09 13.11 12.00
C ARG A 251 3.79 12.30 12.01
N ASP A 252 3.74 11.23 11.22
CA ASP A 252 2.54 10.43 11.01
C ASP A 252 2.38 9.35 12.10
N ASP A 253 3.37 9.20 12.98
CA ASP A 253 3.32 8.38 14.19
C ASP A 253 2.25 8.87 15.18
N SER A 254 1.10 8.20 15.15
CA SER A 254 -0.03 8.44 16.07
C SER A 254 0.11 7.74 17.42
N VAL A 255 1.05 6.82 17.57
CA VAL A 255 1.19 5.95 18.76
C VAL A 255 2.38 6.31 19.65
N ASN A 256 3.23 7.25 19.19
CA ASN A 256 4.44 7.71 19.88
C ASN A 256 5.45 6.58 20.17
N SER A 257 5.47 5.56 19.32
CA SER A 257 6.29 4.36 19.51
C SER A 257 6.84 3.83 18.18
N PHE A 258 7.99 3.17 18.25
CA PHE A 258 8.61 2.45 17.14
C PHE A 258 8.76 0.99 17.54
N SER A 259 8.40 0.07 16.65
CA SER A 259 8.51 -1.36 16.94
C SER A 259 9.41 -2.06 15.92
N LYS A 260 10.18 -3.04 16.40
CA LYS A 260 10.77 -4.09 15.56
C LYS A 260 9.80 -5.25 15.50
N ALA A 261 9.45 -5.66 14.29
CA ALA A 261 8.48 -6.69 14.13
C ALA A 261 8.69 -7.53 12.88
N ASN A 262 8.35 -8.81 12.99
CA ASN A 262 8.20 -9.68 11.83
C ASN A 262 6.71 -9.83 11.53
N ARG A 263 6.35 -9.57 10.28
CA ARG A 263 4.99 -9.82 9.81
C ARG A 263 4.82 -11.30 9.53
N ARG A 264 3.68 -11.82 9.95
CA ARG A 264 3.20 -13.12 9.49
C ARG A 264 2.32 -12.88 8.27
N PHE A 265 2.95 -12.93 7.11
CA PHE A 265 2.27 -12.77 5.83
C PHE A 265 1.24 -13.87 5.61
N GLY A 266 0.16 -13.51 4.93
CA GLY A 266 -0.92 -14.40 4.57
C GLY A 266 -1.81 -14.92 5.70
N TYR A 267 -2.00 -14.09 6.74
CA TYR A 267 -2.67 -14.50 7.98
C TYR A 267 -4.12 -14.03 8.12
N VAL A 268 -4.63 -13.15 7.25
CA VAL A 268 -5.97 -12.56 7.41
C VAL A 268 -7.11 -13.62 7.49
N HIS A 269 -6.84 -14.88 7.12
CA HIS A 269 -7.84 -15.95 7.01
C HIS A 269 -7.63 -17.17 7.93
N SER A 270 -7.39 -16.94 9.23
CA SER A 270 -7.53 -18.02 10.22
C SER A 270 -9.00 -18.26 10.57
N LYS A 271 -9.51 -19.47 10.32
CA LYS A 271 -10.89 -19.90 10.66
C LYS A 271 -11.25 -19.69 12.14
N ASP A 272 -10.26 -19.56 13.01
CA ASP A 272 -10.46 -19.32 14.44
C ASP A 272 -10.53 -17.83 14.82
N LYS A 273 -10.46 -16.89 13.85
CA LYS A 273 -10.38 -15.43 14.07
C LYS A 273 -9.28 -14.96 15.02
N ALA A 274 -8.42 -15.86 15.50
CA ALA A 274 -7.27 -15.50 16.29
C ALA A 274 -6.30 -14.81 15.34
N VAL A 275 -6.37 -13.49 15.21
CA VAL A 275 -5.32 -12.66 14.61
C VAL A 275 -4.02 -13.11 15.29
N ILE A 276 -3.16 -13.82 14.58
CA ILE A 276 -1.81 -14.03 15.06
C ILE A 276 -1.16 -12.69 14.81
N GLU A 277 -1.05 -11.97 15.91
CA GLU A 277 -0.46 -10.65 15.96
C GLU A 277 0.91 -10.67 15.30
N MET A 278 1.20 -9.56 14.65
CA MET A 278 2.55 -9.20 14.26
C MET A 278 3.51 -9.54 15.40
N GLU A 279 4.56 -10.33 15.12
CA GLU A 279 5.50 -10.73 16.15
C GLU A 279 6.39 -9.55 16.46
N THR A 280 6.00 -8.80 17.49
CA THR A 280 6.72 -7.61 17.95
C THR A 280 7.77 -8.07 18.95
N PHE A 281 9.03 -7.89 18.60
CA PHE A 281 10.15 -8.30 19.45
C PHE A 281 10.51 -7.22 20.45
N GLU A 282 10.46 -5.98 20.01
CA GLU A 282 10.90 -4.82 20.78
C GLU A 282 10.04 -3.62 20.41
N THR A 283 9.69 -2.83 21.41
CA THR A 283 9.00 -1.55 21.24
C THR A 283 9.78 -0.49 21.99
N TYR A 284 9.96 0.64 21.33
CA TYR A 284 10.67 1.80 21.82
C TYR A 284 9.69 2.95 21.87
N THR A 285 9.78 3.79 22.89
CA THR A 285 9.24 5.15 22.75
C THR A 285 10.02 5.88 21.66
N ARG A 286 9.38 6.89 21.06
CA ARG A 286 10.05 7.76 20.09
C ARG A 286 11.40 8.27 20.59
N LYS A 287 11.47 8.73 21.85
CA LYS A 287 12.69 9.27 22.45
C LYS A 287 13.77 8.19 22.60
N GLU A 288 13.43 7.00 23.10
CA GLU A 288 14.39 5.90 23.26
C GLU A 288 15.00 5.47 21.92
N TYR A 289 14.16 5.29 20.90
CA TYR A 289 14.66 4.94 19.57
C TYR A 289 15.53 6.06 18.99
N GLY A 290 15.05 7.31 19.04
CA GLY A 290 15.82 8.49 18.61
C GLY A 290 17.19 8.57 19.28
N GLY A 291 17.27 8.31 20.60
CA GLY A 291 18.52 8.26 21.35
C GLY A 291 19.48 7.16 20.86
N SER A 292 18.96 6.00 20.46
CA SER A 292 19.78 4.89 19.96
C SER A 292 20.43 5.16 18.60
N ILE A 293 19.86 6.06 17.80
CA ILE A 293 20.37 6.43 16.46
C ILE A 293 20.92 7.86 16.40
N LEU A 294 20.96 8.57 17.52
CA LEU A 294 21.23 10.01 17.55
C LEU A 294 22.60 10.38 16.97
N ASP A 295 23.63 9.56 17.24
CA ASP A 295 24.98 9.79 16.70
C ASP A 295 25.02 9.70 15.17
N ARG A 296 24.21 8.82 14.59
CA ARG A 296 24.06 8.68 13.12
C ARG A 296 23.38 9.90 12.53
N LEU A 297 22.31 10.38 13.17
CA LEU A 297 21.63 11.61 12.77
C LEU A 297 22.56 12.83 12.86
N TYR A 298 23.37 12.95 13.91
CA TYR A 298 24.36 14.03 14.01
C TYR A 298 25.47 13.93 12.96
N ALA A 299 25.87 12.71 12.60
CA ALA A 299 26.84 12.51 11.52
C ALA A 299 26.29 13.00 10.18
N LEU A 300 25.02 12.69 9.87
CA LEU A 300 24.31 13.19 8.69
C LEU A 300 24.11 14.69 8.71
N GLU A 301 23.63 15.24 9.83
CA GLU A 301 23.44 16.69 10.00
C GLU A 301 24.74 17.45 9.73
N ARG A 302 25.89 16.94 10.14
CA ARG A 302 27.19 17.59 9.92
C ARG A 302 27.56 17.71 8.44
N VAL A 303 27.20 16.72 7.62
CA VAL A 303 27.61 16.63 6.20
C VAL A 303 26.53 17.12 5.22
N GLU A 304 25.29 17.24 5.66
CA GLU A 304 24.18 17.80 4.89
C GLU A 304 24.41 19.28 4.56
N ALA A 305 24.12 19.71 3.33
CA ALA A 305 24.18 21.12 2.97
C ALA A 305 22.96 21.89 3.55
N PRO A 306 23.10 23.19 3.88
CA PRO A 306 21.96 24.00 4.30
C PRO A 306 20.88 24.14 3.19
N PRO A 307 19.57 24.17 3.54
CA PRO A 307 19.01 23.98 4.87
C PRO A 307 19.01 22.50 5.30
N LYS A 308 19.36 22.24 6.56
CA LYS A 308 19.55 20.88 7.08
C LYS A 308 18.23 20.23 7.50
N LEU A 309 17.65 19.38 6.65
CA LEU A 309 16.45 18.61 6.96
C LEU A 309 16.68 17.60 8.09
N THR A 310 17.92 17.11 8.25
CA THR A 310 18.27 16.21 9.36
C THR A 310 18.06 16.88 10.72
N SER A 311 18.22 18.21 10.81
CA SER A 311 17.91 18.96 12.03
C SER A 311 16.42 18.87 12.41
N ASP A 312 15.50 18.89 11.44
CA ASP A 312 14.05 18.66 11.70
C ASP A 312 13.80 17.23 12.21
N VAL A 313 14.48 16.23 11.65
CA VAL A 313 14.39 14.84 12.13
C VAL A 313 14.83 14.72 13.59
N ILE A 314 15.96 15.34 13.95
CA ILE A 314 16.48 15.36 15.33
C ILE A 314 15.49 16.03 16.29
N LEU A 315 14.93 17.18 15.90
CA LEU A 315 13.93 17.90 16.70
C LEU A 315 12.67 17.06 16.92
N ARG A 316 12.20 16.33 15.89
CA ARG A 316 11.01 15.48 15.98
C ARG A 316 11.17 14.31 16.97
N PHE A 317 12.39 13.84 17.19
CA PHE A 317 12.69 12.88 18.25
C PHE A 317 12.81 13.51 19.66
N GLY A 318 12.75 14.84 19.77
CA GLY A 318 12.86 15.58 21.03
C GLY A 318 14.31 15.83 21.47
N TYR A 319 15.25 15.87 20.52
CA TYR A 319 16.66 16.19 20.76
C TYR A 319 17.02 17.55 20.14
N GLU A 320 18.11 18.15 20.60
CA GLU A 320 18.61 19.42 20.05
C GLU A 320 19.55 19.18 18.86
N PRO A 321 19.30 19.81 17.70
CA PRO A 321 20.23 19.86 16.58
C PRO A 321 21.57 20.49 16.98
N LYS A 322 22.69 20.00 16.42
CA LYS A 322 24.02 20.61 16.65
C LYS A 322 24.33 21.72 15.64
N ALA A 323 23.63 21.74 14.50
CA ALA A 323 23.81 22.79 13.52
C ALA A 323 23.34 24.16 14.06
N PRO A 324 24.02 25.27 13.73
CA PRO A 324 23.53 26.61 14.03
C PRO A 324 22.14 26.87 13.42
N PHE A 325 21.32 27.67 14.09
CA PHE A 325 19.94 27.96 13.66
C PHE A 325 19.84 28.44 12.19
N SER A 326 20.79 29.26 11.73
CA SER A 326 20.86 29.75 10.33
C SER A 326 21.11 28.66 9.29
N GLN A 327 21.59 27.47 9.69
CA GLN A 327 21.77 26.33 8.79
C GLN A 327 20.59 25.35 8.85
N GLN A 328 19.75 25.44 9.88
CA GLN A 328 18.60 24.56 10.06
C GLN A 328 17.43 24.95 9.15
N TYR A 329 17.23 26.26 8.98
CA TYR A 329 16.12 26.81 8.20
C TYR A 329 16.65 27.54 6.98
N ARG A 330 15.88 27.53 5.90
CA ARG A 330 16.12 28.45 4.79
C ARG A 330 15.92 29.85 5.36
N ASP A 331 16.96 30.68 5.36
CA ASP A 331 16.84 32.06 5.82
C ASP A 331 15.67 32.70 5.06
N ALA A 332 14.57 32.98 5.77
CA ALA A 332 13.44 33.74 5.22
C ALA A 332 13.83 35.21 4.94
N TYR A 333 15.11 35.55 5.09
CA TYR A 333 15.68 36.89 4.99
C TYR A 333 16.26 37.24 3.61
N ASP A 334 16.37 36.29 2.67
CA ASP A 334 16.84 36.58 1.29
C ASP A 334 15.70 37.02 0.34
N ALA A 335 14.51 37.31 0.88
CA ALA A 335 13.34 37.78 0.12
C ALA A 335 12.85 39.19 0.53
N GLN A 336 13.74 40.02 1.09
CA GLN A 336 13.58 41.48 1.20
C GLN A 336 14.67 42.19 0.39
#